data_AF-A0A956XK85-F1
#
_entry.id   AF-A0A956XK85-F1
#
_cell.length_a   1.000
_cell.length_b   1.000
_cell.length_c   1.000
_cell.angle_alpha   90.00
_cell.angle_beta   90.00
_cell.angle_gamma   90.00
#
_symmetry.space_group_name_H-M   'P 1'
#
loop_
_entity.id
_entity.type
_entity.pdbx_description
1 polymer ?
#
loop_
_entity_poly.entity_id
_entity_poly.type
_entity_poly.pdbx_seq_one_letter_code
_entity_poly.pdbx_strand_id
1 'polypeptide(L)'
;MKEGILVQADLDVIVDTQCNRCLDTFEQELNVQLEELYAHPRPIGQSEFFVGADTMLDLAPLLRAEVLIQMSHKTLCRPDCKGLCPTCGTNLNNEQCDCDTDYIDPRMAELKKLLDSSD
;
A
#
# COMPACT_ATOMS: atom_id res chain seq x y z
N MET A 1 21.24 -11.10 -28.15
CA MET A 1 21.34 -10.09 -27.08
C MET A 1 20.14 -9.18 -27.20
N LYS A 2 19.40 -8.93 -26.11
CA LYS A 2 18.36 -7.91 -26.11
C LYS A 2 19.08 -6.55 -26.10
N GLU A 3 18.91 -5.76 -27.15
CA GLU A 3 19.42 -4.39 -27.21
C GLU A 3 18.35 -3.45 -26.64
N GLY A 4 18.77 -2.50 -25.81
CA GLY A 4 17.86 -1.59 -25.14
C GLY A 4 18.59 -0.65 -24.19
N ILE A 5 17.82 0.14 -23.45
CA ILE A 5 18.29 1.06 -22.44
C ILE A 5 17.96 0.48 -21.07
N LEU A 6 18.98 0.24 -20.26
CA LEU A 6 18.80 -0.18 -18.87
C LEU A 6 18.49 1.06 -18.02
N VAL A 7 17.36 1.05 -17.34
CA VAL A 7 16.96 2.07 -16.37
C VAL A 7 17.20 1.51 -14.98
N GLN A 8 18.05 2.19 -14.21
CA GLN A 8 18.33 1.87 -12.81
C GLN A 8 18.23 3.13 -11.97
N ALA A 9 17.50 3.06 -10.85
CA ALA A 9 17.35 4.17 -9.93
C ALA A 9 16.94 3.70 -8.53
N ASP A 10 17.44 4.39 -7.51
CA ASP A 10 16.91 4.37 -6.14
C ASP A 10 16.17 5.69 -5.91
N LEU A 11 14.89 5.61 -5.57
CA LEU A 11 13.99 6.76 -5.47
C LEU A 11 13.33 6.81 -4.10
N ASP A 12 13.38 7.99 -3.47
CA ASP A 12 12.50 8.31 -2.35
C ASP A 12 11.24 8.98 -2.90
N VAL A 13 10.09 8.38 -2.63
CA VAL A 13 8.80 8.84 -3.15
C VAL A 13 7.80 9.05 -2.03
N ILE A 14 6.93 10.04 -2.21
CA ILE A 14 5.80 10.31 -1.33
C ILE A 14 4.54 9.89 -2.06
N VAL A 15 3.72 9.06 -1.40
CA VAL A 15 2.46 8.56 -1.95
C VAL A 15 1.30 9.00 -1.07
N ASP A 16 0.31 9.65 -1.68
CA ASP A 16 -0.97 9.92 -1.05
C ASP A 16 -1.76 8.61 -0.91
N THR A 17 -2.05 8.23 0.33
CA THR A 17 -2.78 6.99 0.63
C THR A 17 -3.80 7.22 1.75
N GLN A 18 -4.53 6.16 2.07
CA GLN A 18 -5.56 6.16 3.08
C GLN A 18 -5.19 5.23 4.24
N CYS A 19 -5.51 5.66 5.45
CA CYS A 19 -5.35 4.84 6.65
C CYS A 19 -6.39 3.72 6.68
N ASN A 20 -5.93 2.48 6.79
CA ASN A 20 -6.80 1.30 6.84
C ASN A 20 -7.71 1.24 8.07
N ARG A 21 -7.42 2.04 9.12
CA ARG A 21 -8.19 2.06 10.37
C ARG A 21 -9.21 3.19 10.44
N CYS A 22 -8.81 4.42 10.13
CA CYS A 22 -9.66 5.60 10.29
C CYS A 22 -10.12 6.22 8.97
N LEU A 23 -9.62 5.74 7.83
CA LEU A 23 -9.93 6.26 6.50
C LEU A 23 -9.45 7.70 6.25
N ASP A 24 -8.67 8.30 7.15
CA ASP A 24 -8.03 9.59 6.90
C ASP A 24 -6.91 9.42 5.85
N THR A 25 -6.80 10.40 4.95
CA THR A 25 -5.70 10.47 3.97
C THR A 25 -4.42 10.94 4.64
N PHE A 26 -3.29 10.36 4.25
CA PHE A 26 -1.97 10.77 4.73
C PHE A 26 -0.90 10.46 3.67
N GLU A 27 0.22 11.16 3.78
CA GLU A 27 1.41 10.93 2.95
C GLU A 27 2.24 9.79 3.52
N GLN A 28 2.59 8.83 2.68
CA GLN A 28 3.52 7.75 3.03
C GLN A 28 4.81 7.89 2.22
N GLU A 29 5.93 7.93 2.94
CA GLU A 29 7.27 7.85 2.35
C GLU A 29 7.61 6.39 2.03
N LEU A 30 8.13 6.17 0.82
CA LEU A 30 8.59 4.87 0.33
C LEU A 30 9.97 5.03 -0.32
N ASN A 31 10.82 4.04 -0.11
CA ASN A 31 12.03 3.86 -0.91
C ASN A 31 11.73 2.82 -1.99
N VAL A 32 11.92 3.18 -3.25
CA VAL A 32 11.58 2.37 -4.43
C VAL A 32 12.81 2.20 -5.30
N GLN A 33 13.11 0.96 -5.65
CA GLN A 33 14.22 0.60 -6.54
C GLN A 33 13.65 0.25 -7.91
N LEU A 34 14.22 0.83 -8.96
CA LEU A 34 13.88 0.53 -10.34
C LEU A 34 15.05 -0.20 -10.99
N GLU A 35 14.78 -1.31 -11.66
CA GLU A 35 15.74 -1.97 -12.55
C GLU A 35 14.98 -2.64 -13.70
N GLU A 36 14.99 -2.02 -14.88
CA GLU A 36 14.28 -2.56 -16.05
C GLU A 36 14.98 -2.19 -17.37
N LEU A 37 14.97 -3.13 -18.33
CA LEU A 37 15.53 -2.95 -19.66
C LEU A 37 14.42 -2.56 -20.65
N TYR A 38 14.41 -1.29 -21.05
CA TYR A 38 13.54 -0.80 -22.11
C TYR A 38 14.06 -1.25 -23.48
N ALA A 39 13.32 -2.14 -24.14
CA ALA A 39 13.71 -2.67 -25.44
C ALA A 39 13.45 -1.66 -26.57
N HIS A 40 14.31 -1.65 -27.59
CA HIS A 40 13.94 -0.96 -28.83
C HIS A 40 12.77 -1.69 -29.51
N PRO A 41 11.78 -0.97 -30.04
CA PRO A 41 10.66 -1.58 -30.73
C PRO A 41 11.18 -2.40 -31.92
N ARG A 42 11.02 -3.73 -31.85
CA ARG A 42 11.27 -4.65 -32.96
C ARG A 42 9.95 -5.25 -33.40
N PRO A 43 9.77 -5.57 -34.71
CA PRO A 43 8.49 -6.05 -35.24
C PRO A 43 7.98 -7.36 -34.60
N ILE A 44 8.83 -8.07 -33.85
CA ILE A 44 8.48 -9.30 -33.14
C ILE A 44 9.23 -9.26 -31.79
N GLY A 45 8.55 -8.86 -30.71
CA GLY A 45 9.15 -8.78 -29.37
C GLY A 45 8.12 -8.92 -28.25
N GLN A 46 8.44 -9.75 -27.26
CA GLN A 46 7.69 -9.94 -26.00
C GLN A 46 8.38 -9.15 -24.88
N SER A 47 8.32 -7.82 -24.93
CA SER A 47 8.75 -6.97 -23.81
C SER A 47 7.56 -6.13 -23.35
N GLU A 48 7.46 -5.85 -22.05
CA GLU A 48 6.43 -4.96 -21.51
C GLU A 48 6.82 -3.49 -21.63
N PHE A 49 8.11 -3.18 -21.71
CA PHE A 49 8.65 -1.82 -21.72
C PHE A 49 9.46 -1.54 -22.99
N PHE A 50 9.07 -0.48 -23.71
CA PHE A 50 9.70 -0.10 -24.98
C PHE A 50 10.14 1.35 -24.98
N VAL A 51 11.22 1.64 -25.72
CA VAL A 51 11.60 3.01 -26.05
C VAL A 51 10.54 3.62 -26.97
N GLY A 52 10.01 4.79 -26.61
CA GLY A 52 9.03 5.52 -27.41
C GLY A 52 9.55 5.84 -28.83
N ALA A 53 8.63 6.00 -29.78
CA ALA A 53 8.97 6.31 -31.17
C ALA A 53 9.68 7.68 -31.33
N ASP A 54 9.47 8.57 -30.37
CA ASP A 54 10.08 9.88 -30.20
C ASP A 54 11.38 9.83 -29.38
N THR A 55 11.91 8.64 -29.11
CA THR A 55 13.08 8.40 -28.24
C THR A 55 12.89 8.79 -26.77
N MET A 56 11.65 8.94 -26.33
CA MET A 56 11.32 9.17 -24.92
C MET A 56 11.07 7.85 -24.18
N LEU A 57 11.48 7.79 -22.92
CA LEU A 57 11.14 6.69 -22.01
C LEU A 57 9.98 7.12 -21.12
N ASP A 58 8.86 6.41 -21.20
CA ASP A 58 7.78 6.56 -20.21
C ASP A 58 8.07 5.67 -19.00
N LEU A 59 8.50 6.30 -17.91
CA LEU A 59 8.78 5.62 -16.64
C LEU A 59 7.55 5.49 -15.76
N ALA A 60 6.44 6.16 -16.08
CA ALA A 60 5.25 6.15 -15.21
C ALA A 60 4.68 4.75 -14.99
N PRO A 61 4.61 3.85 -15.99
CA PRO A 61 4.12 2.48 -15.78
C PRO A 61 5.05 1.66 -14.86
N LEU A 62 6.37 1.77 -15.07
CA LEU A 62 7.37 1.08 -14.26
C LEU A 62 7.33 1.57 -12.81
N LEU A 63 7.40 2.89 -12.61
CA LEU A 63 7.34 3.50 -11.30
C LEU A 63 6.05 3.13 -10.55
N ARG A 64 4.90 3.15 -11.25
CA ARG A 64 3.62 2.76 -10.66
C ARG A 64 3.63 1.29 -10.20
N ALA A 65 4.16 0.39 -11.02
CA ALA A 65 4.24 -1.03 -10.67
C ALA A 65 5.10 -1.25 -9.42
N GLU A 66 6.29 -0.66 -9.39
CA GLU A 66 7.22 -0.80 -8.26
C GLU A 66 6.68 -0.15 -6.98
N VAL A 67 6.08 1.04 -7.07
CA VAL A 67 5.40 1.69 -5.92
C VAL A 67 4.31 0.79 -5.35
N LEU A 68 3.46 0.20 -6.20
CA LEU A 68 2.38 -0.68 -5.75
C LEU A 68 2.90 -1.94 -5.06
N ILE A 69 4.06 -2.46 -5.48
CA ILE A 69 4.70 -3.62 -4.85
C ILE A 69 5.32 -3.24 -3.49
N GLN A 70 5.92 -2.06 -3.37
CA GLN A 70 6.55 -1.59 -2.14
C GLN A 70 5.55 -1.08 -1.09
N MET A 71 4.33 -0.72 -1.50
CA MET A 71 3.28 -0.29 -0.58
C MET A 71 2.90 -1.42 0.40
N SER A 72 3.08 -1.17 1.69
CA SER A 72 2.59 -2.05 2.76
C SER A 72 1.07 -2.23 2.70
N HIS A 73 0.60 -3.46 2.86
CA HIS A 73 -0.84 -3.77 2.95
C HIS A 73 -1.49 -3.23 4.24
N LYS A 74 -0.70 -2.76 5.22
CA LYS A 74 -1.17 -2.13 6.46
C LYS A 74 -0.66 -0.69 6.54
N THR A 75 -1.33 0.21 5.84
CA THR A 75 -1.08 1.65 5.88
C THR A 75 -1.83 2.28 7.05
N LEU A 76 -1.10 2.84 8.01
CA LEU A 76 -1.68 3.57 9.14
C LEU A 76 -1.16 5.00 9.10
N CYS A 77 -2.05 5.98 9.27
CA CYS A 77 -1.67 7.39 9.36
C CYS A 77 -0.75 7.70 10.55
N ARG A 78 -0.75 6.83 11.58
CA ARG A 78 0.17 6.83 12.71
C ARG A 78 0.16 5.46 13.43
N PRO A 79 1.22 5.08 14.14
CA PRO A 79 1.34 3.76 14.80
C PRO A 79 0.20 3.43 15.78
N ASP A 80 -0.35 4.44 16.44
CA ASP A 80 -1.37 4.34 17.49
C ASP A 80 -2.77 4.74 17.02
N CYS A 81 -3.01 4.80 15.70
CA CYS A 81 -4.31 5.17 15.14
C CYS A 81 -5.42 4.29 15.72
N LYS A 82 -6.43 4.88 16.37
CA LYS A 82 -7.52 4.14 17.04
C LYS A 82 -8.55 3.58 16.05
N GLY A 83 -8.68 4.21 14.88
CA GLY A 83 -9.58 3.79 13.81
C GLY A 83 -11.02 4.24 14.00
N LEU A 84 -11.92 3.67 13.20
CA LEU A 84 -13.34 3.90 13.32
C LEU A 84 -13.97 2.97 14.36
N CYS A 85 -15.02 3.45 15.04
CA CYS A 85 -15.89 2.60 15.83
C CYS A 85 -16.56 1.56 14.92
N PRO A 86 -16.48 0.25 15.23
CA PRO A 86 -17.07 -0.80 14.40
C PRO A 86 -18.61 -0.76 14.38
N THR A 87 -19.22 -0.06 15.34
CA THR A 87 -20.67 0.03 15.48
C THR A 87 -21.25 1.25 14.76
N CYS A 88 -20.66 2.44 14.95
CA CYS A 88 -21.22 3.69 14.42
C CYS A 88 -20.35 4.42 13.39
N GLY A 89 -19.12 3.97 13.15
CA GLY A 89 -18.20 4.59 12.19
C GLY A 89 -17.54 5.88 12.66
N THR A 90 -17.74 6.30 13.92
CA THR A 90 -17.09 7.49 14.50
C THR A 90 -15.56 7.32 14.52
N ASN A 91 -14.81 8.35 14.13
CA ASN A 91 -13.36 8.31 14.17
C ASN A 91 -12.84 8.47 15.61
N LEU A 92 -12.39 7.37 16.21
CA LEU A 92 -11.94 7.30 17.60
C LEU A 92 -10.65 8.09 17.88
N ASN A 93 -9.99 8.56 16.83
CA ASN A 93 -8.85 9.48 16.95
C ASN A 93 -9.27 10.89 17.35
N ASN A 94 -10.50 11.28 17.03
CA ASN A 94 -10.99 12.65 17.20
C ASN A 94 -11.97 12.75 18.37
N GLU A 95 -12.83 11.75 18.55
CA GLU A 95 -13.87 11.74 19.57
C GLU A 95 -14.15 10.32 20.10
N GLN A 96 -14.83 10.22 21.23
CA GLN A 96 -15.29 8.95 21.80
C GLN A 96 -16.77 8.76 21.49
N CYS A 97 -17.21 7.51 21.37
CA CYS A 97 -18.61 7.14 21.18
C CYS A 97 -19.08 6.24 22.34
N ASP A 98 -20.37 6.29 22.65
CA ASP A 98 -20.99 5.48 23.71
C ASP A 98 -21.51 4.11 23.20
N CYS A 99 -20.96 3.60 22.10
CA CYS A 99 -21.36 2.30 21.57
C CYS A 99 -20.90 1.16 22.51
N ASP A 100 -21.81 0.24 22.79
CA ASP A 100 -21.47 -0.99 23.50
C ASP A 100 -20.59 -1.88 22.61
N THR A 101 -19.35 -2.13 23.06
CA THR A 101 -18.39 -3.01 22.39
C THR A 101 -18.25 -4.36 23.06
N ASP A 102 -18.98 -4.62 24.15
CA ASP A 102 -18.86 -5.84 24.95
C ASP A 102 -19.74 -6.98 24.43
N TYR A 103 -20.47 -6.77 23.33
CA TYR A 103 -21.22 -7.83 22.67
C TYR A 103 -20.27 -8.91 22.13
N ILE A 104 -20.30 -10.08 22.77
CA ILE A 104 -19.59 -11.27 22.32
C ILE A 104 -20.59 -12.17 21.58
N ASP A 105 -20.30 -12.47 20.31
CA ASP A 105 -21.08 -13.47 19.56
C ASP A 105 -21.07 -14.80 20.34
N PRO A 106 -22.24 -15.39 20.64
CA PRO A 106 -22.32 -16.64 21.40
C PRO A 106 -21.49 -17.78 20.81
N ARG A 107 -21.29 -17.81 19.48
CA ARG A 107 -20.46 -18.82 18.79
C ARG A 107 -18.97 -18.66 19.10
N MET A 108 -18.55 -17.45 19.46
CA MET A 108 -17.17 -17.08 19.80
C MET A 108 -16.94 -16.99 21.31
N ALA A 109 -17.97 -17.19 22.14
CA ALA A 109 -17.89 -17.01 23.60
C ALA A 109 -16.77 -17.85 24.26
N GLU A 110 -16.50 -19.04 23.72
CA GLU A 110 -15.46 -19.94 24.24
C GLU A 110 -14.03 -19.37 24.05
N LEU A 111 -13.80 -18.51 23.05
CA LEU A 111 -12.50 -17.89 22.79
C LEU A 111 -12.10 -16.87 23.86
N LYS A 112 -13.07 -16.36 24.65
CA LYS A 112 -12.79 -15.42 25.75
C LYS A 112 -11.78 -16.00 26.75
N LYS A 113 -11.82 -17.32 26.97
CA LYS A 113 -10.91 -18.04 27.87
C LYS A 113 -9.43 -17.88 27.48
N LEU A 114 -9.12 -17.57 26.22
CA LEU A 114 -7.76 -17.36 25.74
C LEU A 114 -7.18 -15.99 26.10
N LEU A 115 -8.03 -15.01 26.41
CA LEU A 115 -7.60 -13.68 26.89
C LEU A 115 -7.26 -13.75 28.39
N ASP A 116 -7.97 -14.59 29.14
CA ASP A 116 -7.76 -14.80 30.58
C ASP A 116 -6.54 -15.68 30.90
N SER A 117 -6.00 -16.42 29.91
CA SER A 117 -4.90 -17.38 30.08
C SER A 117 -3.51 -16.80 29.83
N SER A 118 -3.32 -15.50 29.99
CA SER A 118 -2.00 -14.87 29.94
C SER A 118 -1.44 -14.64 31.35
N ASP A 119 -1.06 -15.76 31.98
CA ASP A 119 -0.04 -15.84 33.04
C ASP A 119 1.10 -16.75 32.55
#